data_AF-A0A8B3KY06-F1
#
_entry.id   AF-A0A8B3KY06-F1
#
_cell.length_a   1.000
_cell.length_b   1.000
_cell.length_c   1.000
_cell.angle_alpha   90.00
_cell.angle_beta   90.00
_cell.angle_gamma   90.00
#
_symmetry.space_group_name_H-M   'P 1'
#
loop_
_entity.id
_entity.type
_entity.pdbx_description
1 polymer ?
#
loop_
_entity_poly.entity_id
_entity_poly.type
_entity_poly.pdbx_seq_one_letter_code
_entity_poly.pdbx_strand_id
1 'polypeptide(L)'
;TQALPASDPFANLPAPAVSNQCQNGNKTVLSPGTYCNNLSLSGNVTLSPGVYVLQGNLKINANAIIQGNGVTIYMAGSSTVSMNGNATVTLSAQTSGPYSGVLFYGDRTGTAAQSTFNGTANSLLTGAIYFPRQQVNYLGNFSGQNGCTQVVADTVQWSGNSTINQDCTAYGMGGIPAAPSVRLVE
;
A
#
# COMPACT_ATOMS: atom_id res chain seq x y z
N THR A 1 6.87 19.12 20.13
CA THR A 1 6.11 20.10 19.32
C THR A 1 5.31 19.32 18.29
N GLN A 2 3.98 19.43 18.30
CA GLN A 2 3.14 18.79 17.28
C GLN A 2 3.36 19.58 15.99
N ALA A 3 3.92 18.94 14.96
CA ALA A 3 4.03 19.60 13.67
C ALA A 3 2.63 19.82 13.09
N LEU A 4 2.49 20.90 12.32
CA LEU A 4 1.27 21.14 11.57
C LEU A 4 1.05 19.93 10.62
N PRO A 5 -0.17 19.37 10.56
CA PRO A 5 -0.46 18.27 9.67
C PRO A 5 -0.10 18.67 8.24
N ALA A 6 0.71 17.86 7.57
CA ALA A 6 1.01 18.04 6.15
C ALA A 6 -0.30 18.03 5.37
N SER A 7 -0.43 18.89 4.34
CA SER A 7 -1.60 18.86 3.46
C SER A 7 -1.67 17.51 2.77
N ASP A 8 -2.84 16.88 2.79
CA ASP A 8 -3.05 15.54 2.24
C ASP A 8 -2.87 15.57 0.69
N PRO A 9 -1.79 14.97 0.16
CA PRO A 9 -1.49 15.00 -1.28
C PRO A 9 -2.51 14.22 -2.12
N PHE A 10 -3.28 13.32 -1.51
CA PHE A 10 -4.27 12.48 -2.19
C PHE A 10 -5.71 12.87 -1.83
N ALA A 11 -5.94 14.06 -1.25
CA ALA A 11 -7.26 14.54 -0.85
C ALA A 11 -8.29 14.57 -2.00
N ASN A 12 -7.84 14.74 -3.25
CA ASN A 12 -8.72 14.78 -4.43
C ASN A 12 -8.93 13.39 -5.08
N LEU A 13 -8.27 12.34 -4.58
CA LEU A 13 -8.32 11.00 -5.16
C LEU A 13 -9.67 10.32 -4.84
N PRO A 14 -10.56 10.06 -5.82
CA PRO A 14 -11.85 9.44 -5.55
C PRO A 14 -11.70 7.99 -5.08
N ALA A 15 -12.49 7.57 -4.08
CA ALA A 15 -12.51 6.17 -3.66
C ALA A 15 -13.05 5.29 -4.81
N PRO A 16 -12.43 4.13 -5.11
CA PRO A 16 -12.98 3.18 -6.07
C PRO A 16 -14.39 2.73 -5.70
N ALA A 17 -15.25 2.54 -6.70
CA ALA A 17 -16.59 2.02 -6.47
C ALA A 17 -16.53 0.59 -5.93
N VAL A 18 -17.27 0.34 -4.84
CA VAL A 18 -17.40 -0.99 -4.25
C VAL A 18 -18.52 -1.73 -4.99
N SER A 19 -18.21 -2.94 -5.47
CA SER A 19 -19.19 -3.83 -6.12
C SER A 19 -19.59 -4.97 -5.20
N ASN A 20 -20.86 -5.39 -5.29
CA ASN A 20 -21.36 -6.60 -4.62
C ASN A 20 -21.01 -7.89 -5.39
N GLN A 21 -20.39 -7.77 -6.57
CA GLN A 21 -19.92 -8.92 -7.36
C GLN A 21 -18.52 -9.32 -6.90
N CYS A 22 -18.47 -10.35 -6.06
CA CYS A 22 -17.25 -10.79 -5.38
C CYS A 22 -16.41 -11.72 -6.26
N GLN A 23 -15.12 -11.41 -6.40
CA GLN A 23 -14.12 -12.24 -7.02
C GLN A 23 -13.63 -13.33 -6.07
N ASN A 24 -13.19 -14.46 -6.64
CA ASN A 24 -12.54 -15.53 -5.90
C ASN A 24 -11.05 -15.24 -5.72
N GLY A 25 -10.60 -15.14 -4.47
CA GLY A 25 -9.21 -14.88 -4.07
C GLY A 25 -8.30 -16.10 -3.97
N ASN A 26 -8.85 -17.32 -4.06
CA ASN A 26 -8.07 -18.56 -3.97
C ASN A 26 -7.54 -18.98 -5.35
N LYS A 27 -6.67 -18.16 -5.93
CA LYS A 27 -6.05 -18.39 -7.25
C LYS A 27 -4.59 -17.95 -7.24
N THR A 28 -3.78 -18.55 -8.10
CA THR A 28 -2.39 -18.16 -8.36
C THR A 28 -2.29 -16.92 -9.25
N VAL A 29 -3.34 -16.60 -10.02
CA VAL A 29 -3.46 -15.35 -10.76
C VAL A 29 -4.76 -14.68 -10.37
N LEU A 30 -4.65 -13.45 -9.86
CA LEU A 30 -5.77 -12.61 -9.49
C LEU A 30 -6.03 -11.58 -10.59
N SER A 31 -7.29 -11.31 -10.83
CA SER A 31 -7.77 -10.31 -11.78
C SER A 31 -8.33 -9.11 -11.00
N PRO A 32 -8.24 -7.90 -11.55
CA PRO A 32 -8.82 -6.72 -10.91
C PRO A 32 -10.32 -6.89 -10.69
N GLY A 33 -10.81 -6.30 -9.59
CA GLY A 33 -12.20 -6.43 -9.16
C GLY A 33 -12.37 -6.35 -7.65
N THR A 34 -13.58 -6.64 -7.18
CA THR A 34 -13.91 -6.56 -5.76
C THR A 34 -13.79 -7.91 -5.07
N TYR A 35 -13.07 -7.96 -3.96
CA TYR A 35 -12.95 -9.12 -3.08
C TYR A 35 -13.67 -8.79 -1.77
N CYS A 36 -14.81 -9.44 -1.54
CA CYS A 36 -15.73 -9.06 -0.47
C CYS A 36 -15.36 -9.64 0.91
N ASN A 37 -14.46 -10.62 0.94
CA ASN A 37 -14.03 -11.29 2.15
C ASN A 37 -12.55 -10.98 2.42
N ASN A 38 -12.07 -11.41 3.59
CA ASN A 38 -10.63 -11.42 3.87
C ASN A 38 -9.88 -12.14 2.74
N LEU A 39 -8.84 -11.49 2.22
CA LEU A 39 -7.99 -12.03 1.16
C LEU A 39 -6.67 -12.47 1.79
N SER A 40 -6.47 -13.78 1.87
CA SER A 40 -5.25 -14.38 2.42
C SER A 40 -4.43 -14.99 1.28
N LEU A 41 -3.30 -14.36 0.94
CA LEU A 41 -2.40 -14.79 -0.12
C LEU A 41 -1.29 -15.68 0.44
N SER A 42 -1.05 -16.81 -0.21
CA SER A 42 0.00 -17.78 0.12
C SER A 42 0.57 -18.41 -1.15
N GLY A 43 1.79 -18.94 -1.08
CA GLY A 43 2.49 -19.46 -2.26
C GLY A 43 2.79 -18.35 -3.27
N ASN A 44 2.72 -18.67 -4.56
CA ASN A 44 3.03 -17.74 -5.63
C ASN A 44 1.73 -17.16 -6.22
N VAL A 45 1.54 -15.86 -6.07
CA VAL A 45 0.34 -15.15 -6.58
C VAL A 45 0.74 -13.97 -7.44
N THR A 46 0.16 -13.89 -8.63
CA THR A 46 0.34 -12.77 -9.57
C THR A 46 -0.93 -11.95 -9.66
N LEU A 47 -0.84 -10.65 -9.44
CA LEU A 47 -1.91 -9.69 -9.67
C LEU A 47 -1.78 -9.13 -11.08
N SER A 48 -2.81 -9.32 -11.88
CA SER A 48 -2.92 -8.67 -13.19
C SER A 48 -3.10 -7.14 -13.01
N PRO A 49 -2.65 -6.30 -13.95
CA PRO A 49 -2.79 -4.84 -13.85
C PRO A 49 -4.25 -4.41 -13.65
N GLY A 50 -4.49 -3.44 -12.78
CA GLY A 50 -5.82 -2.91 -12.51
C GLY A 50 -6.10 -2.58 -11.04
N VAL A 51 -7.36 -2.27 -10.74
CA VAL A 51 -7.81 -1.87 -9.40
C VAL A 51 -8.42 -3.06 -8.66
N TYR A 52 -7.95 -3.29 -7.43
CA TYR A 52 -8.40 -4.33 -6.52
C TYR A 52 -9.12 -3.65 -5.35
N VAL A 53 -10.40 -3.94 -5.17
CA VAL A 53 -11.20 -3.39 -4.07
C VAL A 53 -11.40 -4.47 -3.02
N LEU A 54 -10.80 -4.31 -1.84
CA LEU A 54 -10.90 -5.28 -0.75
C LEU A 54 -11.88 -4.76 0.30
N GLN A 55 -12.98 -5.49 0.52
CA GLN A 55 -13.96 -5.23 1.60
C GLN A 55 -13.65 -6.06 2.86
N GLY A 56 -12.42 -6.53 2.98
CA GLY A 56 -11.91 -7.30 4.10
C GLY A 56 -10.40 -7.18 4.19
N ASN A 57 -9.83 -7.78 5.23
CA ASN A 57 -8.41 -7.65 5.52
C ASN A 57 -7.57 -8.38 4.46
N LEU A 58 -6.47 -7.77 4.06
CA LEU A 58 -5.45 -8.38 3.22
C LEU A 58 -4.37 -9.00 4.12
N LYS A 59 -4.16 -10.30 3.99
CA LYS A 59 -3.08 -11.02 4.66
C LYS A 59 -2.14 -11.62 3.63
N ILE A 60 -0.85 -11.30 3.70
CA ILE A 60 0.21 -11.95 2.93
C ILE A 60 0.99 -12.86 3.89
N ASN A 61 0.90 -14.16 3.67
CA ASN A 61 1.49 -15.16 4.57
C ASN A 61 3.01 -15.26 4.39
N ALA A 62 3.68 -15.85 5.39
CA ALA A 62 5.11 -16.15 5.32
C ALA A 62 5.42 -17.00 4.06
N ASN A 63 6.58 -16.77 3.46
CA ASN A 63 7.06 -17.45 2.24
C ASN A 63 6.17 -17.26 1.00
N ALA A 64 5.18 -16.36 1.05
CA ALA A 64 4.42 -16.00 -0.14
C ALA A 64 5.29 -15.14 -1.08
N ILE A 65 5.16 -15.38 -2.37
CA ILE A 65 5.78 -14.59 -3.44
C ILE A 65 4.65 -13.91 -4.21
N ILE A 66 4.51 -12.61 -4.01
CA ILE A 66 3.43 -11.82 -4.60
C ILE A 66 4.02 -10.89 -5.64
N GLN A 67 3.50 -10.93 -6.87
CA GLN A 67 4.00 -10.13 -7.98
C GLN A 67 2.86 -9.39 -8.68
N GLY A 68 3.09 -8.17 -9.15
CA GLY A 68 2.09 -7.40 -9.87
C GLY A 68 2.65 -6.07 -10.37
N ASN A 69 2.30 -5.71 -11.60
CA ASN A 69 2.71 -4.43 -12.18
C ASN A 69 1.47 -3.65 -12.59
N GLY A 70 1.44 -2.35 -12.28
CA GLY A 70 0.30 -1.50 -12.63
C GLY A 70 -0.95 -1.84 -11.83
N VAL A 71 -0.81 -2.02 -10.52
CA VAL A 71 -1.91 -2.38 -9.62
C VAL A 71 -2.20 -1.28 -8.61
N THR A 72 -3.47 -1.13 -8.25
CA THR A 72 -3.89 -0.31 -7.11
C THR A 72 -4.76 -1.16 -6.21
N ILE A 73 -4.41 -1.25 -4.93
CA ILE A 73 -5.13 -2.03 -3.92
C ILE A 73 -5.83 -1.05 -2.98
N TYR A 74 -7.15 -1.02 -3.07
CA TYR A 74 -8.00 -0.19 -2.23
C TYR A 74 -8.59 -1.01 -1.08
N MET A 75 -8.40 -0.55 0.14
CA MET A 75 -8.90 -1.14 1.37
C MET A 75 -10.16 -0.37 1.78
N ALA A 76 -11.34 -0.95 1.53
CA ALA A 76 -12.63 -0.31 1.82
C ALA A 76 -12.92 -0.30 3.33
N GLY A 77 -13.56 0.76 3.82
CA GLY A 77 -13.87 0.95 5.23
C GLY A 77 -12.63 0.90 6.13
N SER A 78 -12.67 0.07 7.17
CA SER A 78 -11.56 -0.08 8.13
C SER A 78 -10.68 -1.31 7.85
N SER A 79 -10.70 -1.82 6.62
CA SER A 79 -9.91 -3.00 6.25
C SER A 79 -8.41 -2.72 6.39
N THR A 80 -7.65 -3.72 6.84
CA THR A 80 -6.22 -3.57 7.12
C THR A 80 -5.36 -4.48 6.25
N VAL A 81 -4.09 -4.12 6.13
CA VAL A 81 -3.06 -4.91 5.46
C VAL A 81 -2.14 -5.53 6.50
N SER A 82 -1.85 -6.81 6.37
CA SER A 82 -0.86 -7.53 7.20
C SER A 82 0.04 -8.36 6.31
N MET A 83 1.31 -7.97 6.21
CA MET A 83 2.33 -8.73 5.51
C MET A 83 3.28 -9.37 6.52
N ASN A 84 3.66 -10.62 6.30
CA ASN A 84 4.63 -11.33 7.14
C ASN A 84 6.07 -11.06 6.65
N GLY A 85 7.04 -10.96 7.58
CA GLY A 85 8.43 -10.61 7.23
C GLY A 85 9.18 -11.60 6.34
N ASN A 86 8.71 -12.85 6.26
CA ASN A 86 9.28 -13.85 5.35
C ASN A 86 8.60 -13.88 3.97
N ALA A 87 7.69 -12.95 3.68
CA ALA A 87 7.10 -12.81 2.34
C ALA A 87 8.00 -11.98 1.43
N THR A 88 7.96 -12.28 0.13
CA THR A 88 8.60 -11.48 -0.92
C THR A 88 7.50 -10.87 -1.78
N VAL A 89 7.36 -9.54 -1.70
CA VAL A 89 6.27 -8.80 -2.36
C VAL A 89 6.86 -7.82 -3.34
N THR A 90 6.58 -7.98 -4.63
CA THR A 90 7.03 -7.11 -5.72
C THR A 90 5.81 -6.52 -6.43
N LEU A 91 5.42 -5.32 -6.03
CA LEU A 91 4.25 -4.62 -6.57
C LEU A 91 4.63 -3.23 -7.07
N SER A 92 4.04 -2.80 -8.18
CA SER A 92 4.11 -1.42 -8.64
C SER A 92 2.73 -0.83 -8.92
N ALA A 93 2.58 0.44 -8.55
CA ALA A 93 1.39 1.23 -8.81
C ALA A 93 1.10 1.34 -10.32
N GLN A 94 -0.14 1.68 -10.65
CA GLN A 94 -0.49 2.15 -11.98
C GLN A 94 0.33 3.39 -12.34
N THR A 95 0.77 3.50 -13.59
CA THR A 95 1.52 4.68 -14.10
C THR A 95 0.62 5.66 -14.86
N SER A 96 -0.67 5.35 -14.98
CA SER A 96 -1.67 6.16 -15.66
C SER A 96 -3.06 5.91 -15.07
N GLY A 97 -4.03 6.74 -15.45
CA GLY A 97 -5.39 6.68 -14.92
C GLY A 97 -5.53 7.40 -13.57
N PRO A 98 -6.74 7.36 -12.97
CA PRO A 98 -7.06 8.15 -11.78
C PRO A 98 -6.22 7.78 -10.55
N TYR A 99 -5.72 6.54 -10.48
CA TYR A 99 -4.89 6.03 -9.37
C TYR A 99 -3.40 5.96 -9.71
N SER A 100 -2.96 6.68 -10.74
CA SER A 100 -1.55 6.77 -11.11
C SER A 100 -0.69 7.12 -9.88
N GLY A 101 0.37 6.34 -9.67
CA GLY A 101 1.29 6.49 -8.54
C GLY A 101 0.79 5.94 -7.21
N VAL A 102 -0.46 5.45 -7.10
CA VAL A 102 -1.03 4.94 -5.85
C VAL A 102 -1.10 3.42 -5.85
N LEU A 103 -0.30 2.79 -4.97
CA LEU A 103 -0.24 1.34 -4.84
C LEU A 103 -1.24 0.83 -3.80
N PHE A 104 -1.28 1.44 -2.62
CA PHE A 104 -2.25 1.13 -1.58
C PHE A 104 -3.06 2.38 -1.21
N TYR A 105 -4.38 2.21 -1.12
CA TYR A 105 -5.31 3.27 -0.74
C TYR A 105 -6.27 2.75 0.34
N GLY A 106 -6.12 3.21 1.58
CA GLY A 106 -7.10 3.02 2.65
C GLY A 106 -8.23 4.04 2.57
N ASP A 107 -9.46 3.57 2.78
CA ASP A 107 -10.64 4.41 2.80
C ASP A 107 -10.54 5.55 3.84
N ARG A 108 -10.77 6.78 3.36
CA ARG A 108 -10.77 8.00 4.17
C ARG A 108 -11.93 8.05 5.17
N THR A 109 -13.00 7.32 4.89
CA THR A 109 -14.18 7.25 5.76
C THR A 109 -14.05 6.16 6.84
N GLY A 110 -12.98 5.37 6.79
CA GLY A 110 -12.69 4.34 7.78
C GLY A 110 -12.40 4.90 9.18
N THR A 111 -12.51 4.00 10.16
CA THR A 111 -12.10 4.26 11.54
C THR A 111 -10.60 4.06 11.72
N ALA A 112 -10.07 4.53 12.86
CA ALA A 112 -8.69 4.25 13.24
C ALA A 112 -8.42 2.74 13.27
N ALA A 113 -7.33 2.33 12.62
CA ALA A 113 -6.85 0.96 12.56
C ALA A 113 -5.33 0.94 12.36
N GLN A 114 -4.73 -0.24 12.29
CA GLN A 114 -3.30 -0.41 12.07
C GLN A 114 -3.06 -1.40 10.92
N SER A 115 -2.23 -0.99 9.97
CA SER A 115 -1.76 -1.83 8.86
C SER A 115 -0.25 -2.05 8.97
N THR A 116 0.20 -3.28 8.73
CA THR A 116 1.60 -3.68 8.83
C THR A 116 2.13 -4.14 7.47
N PHE A 117 3.15 -3.44 7.01
CA PHE A 117 3.93 -3.76 5.83
C PHE A 117 5.29 -4.28 6.29
N ASN A 118 5.47 -5.59 6.18
CA ASN A 118 6.69 -6.30 6.52
C ASN A 118 7.04 -7.25 5.37
N GLY A 119 8.32 -7.48 5.14
CA GLY A 119 8.81 -8.28 4.03
C GLY A 119 10.33 -8.41 4.08
N THR A 120 10.85 -9.23 3.18
CA THR A 120 12.30 -9.44 3.04
C THR A 120 12.99 -8.29 2.30
N ALA A 121 14.32 -8.24 2.33
CA ALA A 121 15.12 -7.28 1.55
C ALA A 121 14.91 -7.38 0.03
N ASN A 122 14.32 -8.48 -0.47
CA ASN A 122 13.99 -8.68 -1.88
C ASN A 122 12.60 -8.14 -2.25
N SER A 123 11.82 -7.66 -1.27
CA SER A 123 10.51 -7.07 -1.55
C SER A 123 10.69 -5.67 -2.16
N LEU A 124 9.76 -5.29 -3.03
CA LEU A 124 9.72 -3.99 -3.70
C LEU A 124 8.27 -3.50 -3.74
N LEU A 125 7.97 -2.39 -3.06
CA LEU A 125 6.67 -1.71 -3.14
C LEU A 125 6.85 -0.35 -3.82
N THR A 126 6.55 -0.28 -5.11
CA THR A 126 6.75 0.95 -5.90
C THR A 126 5.45 1.71 -6.01
N GLY A 127 5.40 2.92 -5.44
CA GLY A 127 4.18 3.74 -5.40
C GLY A 127 3.87 4.30 -4.01
N ALA A 128 2.74 4.99 -3.92
CA ALA A 128 2.23 5.57 -2.70
C ALA A 128 1.42 4.55 -1.88
N ILE A 129 1.68 4.54 -0.58
CA ILE A 129 0.95 3.84 0.47
C ILE A 129 0.17 4.91 1.23
N TYR A 130 -1.12 5.04 0.93
CA TYR A 130 -1.98 6.10 1.45
C TYR A 130 -3.02 5.53 2.43
N PHE A 131 -2.86 5.82 3.73
CA PHE A 131 -3.72 5.36 4.82
C PHE A 131 -4.02 6.51 5.81
N PRO A 132 -4.82 7.51 5.40
CA PRO A 132 -5.00 8.77 6.13
C PRO A 132 -5.69 8.63 7.51
N ARG A 133 -6.25 7.45 7.80
CA ARG A 133 -6.95 7.14 9.05
C ARG A 133 -6.28 6.04 9.86
N GLN A 134 -5.21 5.42 9.35
CA GLN A 134 -4.59 4.26 9.99
C GLN A 134 -3.14 4.53 10.35
N GLN A 135 -2.68 3.86 11.40
CA GLN A 135 -1.25 3.71 11.66
C GLN A 135 -0.65 2.72 10.67
N VAL A 136 0.45 3.09 10.02
CA VAL A 136 1.22 2.23 9.13
C VAL A 136 2.52 1.83 9.81
N ASN A 137 2.64 0.54 10.11
CA ASN A 137 3.88 -0.06 10.59
C ASN A 137 4.67 -0.57 9.39
N TYR A 138 5.70 0.18 9.00
CA TYR A 138 6.59 -0.17 7.91
C TYR A 138 7.85 -0.83 8.49
N LEU A 139 7.84 -2.16 8.55
CA LEU A 139 8.74 -2.99 9.37
C LEU A 139 9.66 -3.89 8.52
N GLY A 140 10.33 -3.37 7.49
CA GLY A 140 11.26 -4.16 6.71
C GLY A 140 12.28 -3.36 5.92
N ASN A 141 13.32 -4.07 5.46
CA ASN A 141 14.44 -3.49 4.69
C ASN A 141 14.13 -3.36 3.19
N PHE A 142 12.85 -3.30 2.82
CA PHE A 142 12.44 -3.19 1.43
C PHE A 142 12.19 -1.75 1.03
N SER A 143 12.59 -1.44 -0.20
CA SER A 143 12.38 -0.16 -0.85
C SER A 143 11.64 -0.40 -2.17
N GLY A 144 10.90 0.57 -2.68
CA GLY A 144 10.36 0.50 -4.04
C GLY A 144 11.48 0.39 -5.07
N GLN A 145 11.16 0.06 -6.30
CA GLN A 145 12.13 0.10 -7.39
C GLN A 145 12.77 1.49 -7.44
N ASN A 146 14.10 1.56 -7.40
CA ASN A 146 14.88 2.81 -7.29
C ASN A 146 14.57 3.66 -6.04
N GLY A 147 14.07 3.07 -4.94
CA GLY A 147 13.72 3.81 -3.71
C GLY A 147 12.37 4.52 -3.76
N CYS A 148 11.55 4.25 -4.79
CA CYS A 148 10.31 4.97 -5.03
C CYS A 148 9.10 4.41 -4.29
N THR A 149 9.11 4.62 -2.97
CA THR A 149 7.98 4.38 -2.10
C THR A 149 7.65 5.66 -1.35
N GLN A 150 6.38 6.05 -1.41
CA GLN A 150 5.85 7.17 -0.67
C GLN A 150 4.87 6.66 0.37
N VAL A 151 4.96 7.11 1.62
CA VAL A 151 4.04 6.69 2.69
C VAL A 151 3.35 7.91 3.26
N VAL A 152 2.02 7.93 3.20
CA VAL A 152 1.16 8.98 3.75
C VAL A 152 0.15 8.29 4.64
N ALA A 153 0.24 8.49 5.94
CA ALA A 153 -0.65 7.88 6.92
C ALA A 153 -0.93 8.82 8.09
N ASP A 154 -1.89 8.47 8.95
CA ASP A 154 -2.13 9.21 10.20
C ASP A 154 -0.88 9.17 11.11
N THR A 155 -0.33 7.96 11.27
CA THR A 155 0.92 7.72 11.98
C THR A 155 1.75 6.72 11.19
N VAL A 156 3.05 7.01 10.98
CA VAL A 156 3.98 6.07 10.36
C VAL A 156 4.99 5.62 11.42
N GLN A 157 5.02 4.33 11.72
CA GLN A 157 6.08 3.73 12.51
C GLN A 157 7.04 3.00 11.58
N TRP A 158 8.27 3.50 11.51
CA TRP A 158 9.32 2.95 10.65
C TRP A 158 10.29 2.11 11.47
N SER A 159 10.60 0.90 10.98
CA SER A 159 11.66 0.07 11.53
C SER A 159 12.36 -0.69 10.40
N GLY A 160 13.67 -0.48 10.25
CA GLY A 160 14.48 -1.07 9.18
C GLY A 160 15.34 -0.04 8.44
N ASN A 161 16.26 -0.53 7.62
CA ASN A 161 17.08 0.28 6.72
C ASN A 161 16.42 0.31 5.34
N SER A 162 15.78 1.41 4.99
CA SER A 162 15.14 1.60 3.67
C SER A 162 15.78 2.79 2.97
N THR A 163 16.12 2.65 1.69
CA THR A 163 16.50 3.77 0.83
C THR A 163 15.24 4.47 0.33
N ILE A 164 15.11 5.76 0.64
CA ILE A 164 14.00 6.61 0.18
C ILE A 164 14.53 7.50 -0.94
N ASN A 165 13.97 7.39 -2.14
CA ASN A 165 14.25 8.30 -3.25
C ASN A 165 13.16 9.38 -3.33
N GLN A 166 13.59 10.60 -3.63
CA GLN A 166 12.73 11.77 -3.69
C GLN A 166 12.15 12.02 -5.09
N ASP A 167 12.85 11.62 -6.15
CA ASP A 167 12.34 11.74 -7.53
C ASP A 167 11.74 10.44 -8.01
N CYS A 168 10.41 10.42 -8.03
CA CYS A 168 9.61 9.28 -8.47
C CYS A 168 8.61 9.65 -9.56
N THR A 169 8.89 10.75 -10.28
CA THR A 169 8.06 11.25 -11.38
C THR A 169 7.88 10.21 -12.49
N ALA A 170 8.91 9.40 -12.75
CA ALA A 170 8.87 8.28 -13.70
C ALA A 170 7.82 7.20 -13.37
N TYR A 171 7.36 7.14 -12.11
CA TYR A 171 6.32 6.22 -11.65
C TYR A 171 4.98 6.91 -11.40
N GLY A 172 4.79 8.12 -11.94
CA GLY A 172 3.55 8.89 -11.81
C GLY A 172 3.32 9.50 -10.43
N MET A 173 4.34 9.53 -9.56
CA MET A 173 4.27 10.15 -8.24
C MET A 173 4.74 11.60 -8.30
N GLY A 174 3.87 12.51 -7.84
CA GLY A 174 4.24 13.90 -7.55
C GLY A 174 5.04 14.01 -6.25
N GLY A 175 5.72 15.14 -6.06
CA GLY A 175 6.36 15.44 -4.77
C GLY A 175 5.30 15.54 -3.67
N ILE A 176 5.49 14.79 -2.58
CA ILE A 176 4.67 14.99 -1.38
C ILE A 176 5.14 16.29 -0.72
N PRO A 177 4.24 17.26 -0.44
CA PRO A 177 4.59 18.41 0.38
C PRO A 177 4.91 17.90 1.79
N ALA A 178 6.19 17.60 2.04
CA ALA A 178 6.65 17.21 3.35
C ALA A 178 6.56 18.43 4.26
N ALA A 179 5.66 18.42 5.25
CA ALA A 179 5.91 19.17 6.46
C ALA A 179 6.92 18.32 7.27
N PRO A 180 8.20 18.71 7.37
CA PRO A 180 9.18 17.89 8.05
C PRO A 180 8.86 17.86 9.54
N SER A 181 8.35 16.74 10.02
CA SER A 181 8.21 16.48 11.45
C SER A 181 8.94 15.19 11.82
N VAL A 182 10.27 15.29 11.89
CA VAL A 182 11.10 14.24 12.46
C VAL A 182 11.05 14.40 13.97
N ARG A 183 10.40 13.48 14.68
CA ARG A 183 10.55 13.32 16.12
C ARG A 183 11.50 12.15 16.37
N LEU A 184 12.75 12.46 16.71
CA LEU A 184 13.67 11.48 17.30
C LEU A 184 13.10 11.05 18.65
N VAL A 185 13.00 9.74 18.85
CA VAL A 185 12.77 9.15 20.17
C VAL A 185 14.15 8.75 20.68
N GLU A 186 14.65 9.47 21.69
CA GLU A 186 15.78 9.03 22.52
C GLU A 186 15.34 7.90 23.47
#